data_AF-A0A3M2LB05-F1
#
_entry.id   AF-A0A3M2LB05-F1
#
_cell.length_a   1.000
_cell.length_b   1.000
_cell.length_c   1.000
_cell.angle_alpha   90.00
_cell.angle_beta   90.00
_cell.angle_gamma   90.00
#
_symmetry.space_group_name_H-M   'P 1'
#
loop_
_entity.id
_entity.type
_entity.pdbx_description
1 polymer ?
#
loop_
_entity_poly.entity_id
_entity_poly.type
_entity_poly.pdbx_seq_one_letter_code
_entity_poly.pdbx_strand_id
1 'polypeptide(L)'
;MSDPLRQAKRPVTPLSGPYGHPLHPALATVPIGAWTASLVFDVGSRLVHDPSFLTRGSLWLIAIGVFAALAAAMFGFLDLLVIAAGTRAFRIALLHMALNLAVTAGYGAGWAWRALSDHYDQVEGGQILLSAVCLVVLGCSGYLGGRLAFRYGVRVADETAQAEGFTVTKRL
;
A
#
# COMPACT_ATOMS: atom_id res chain seq x y z
N MET A 1 -23.27 -9.36 22.21
CA MET A 1 -22.32 -8.45 21.53
C MET A 1 -21.19 -9.30 20.98
N SER A 2 -20.89 -9.21 19.69
CA SER A 2 -19.72 -9.88 19.12
C SER A 2 -18.45 -9.32 19.75
N ASP A 3 -17.54 -10.20 20.14
CA ASP A 3 -16.21 -9.83 20.59
C ASP A 3 -15.53 -8.94 19.51
N PRO A 4 -15.16 -7.68 19.82
CA PRO A 4 -14.53 -6.77 18.86
C PRO A 4 -13.29 -7.36 18.17
N LEU A 5 -12.54 -8.24 18.85
CA LEU A 5 -11.39 -8.93 18.26
C LEU A 5 -11.81 -9.90 17.17
N ARG A 6 -12.84 -10.74 17.45
CA ARG A 6 -13.39 -11.67 16.46
C ARG A 6 -13.99 -10.96 15.26
N GLN A 7 -14.65 -9.82 15.48
CA GLN A 7 -15.22 -9.00 14.41
C GLN A 7 -14.13 -8.50 13.46
N ALA A 8 -13.03 -7.96 13.99
CA ALA A 8 -11.94 -7.39 13.19
C ALA A 8 -11.20 -8.41 12.29
N LYS A 9 -11.33 -9.71 12.57
CA LYS A 9 -10.75 -10.79 11.75
C LYS A 9 -11.62 -11.17 10.54
N ARG A 10 -12.93 -10.92 10.60
CA ARG A 10 -13.90 -11.35 9.59
C ARG A 10 -14.05 -10.30 8.47
N PRO A 11 -14.31 -10.71 7.21
CA PRO A 11 -14.59 -9.77 6.13
C PRO A 11 -15.96 -9.11 6.31
N VAL A 12 -16.11 -7.85 5.87
CA VAL A 12 -17.45 -7.24 5.70
C VAL A 12 -18.20 -7.95 4.57
N THR A 13 -17.50 -8.21 3.47
CA THR A 13 -18.04 -8.84 2.26
C THR A 13 -17.01 -9.81 1.68
N PRO A 14 -17.43 -10.88 0.98
CA PRO A 14 -16.51 -11.79 0.29
C PRO A 14 -15.60 -11.09 -0.74
N LEU A 15 -16.04 -9.94 -1.28
CA LEU A 15 -15.28 -9.13 -2.23
C LEU A 15 -14.00 -8.54 -1.62
N SER A 16 -13.95 -8.34 -0.29
CA SER A 16 -12.74 -7.90 0.42
C SER A 16 -11.68 -9.00 0.60
N GLY A 17 -11.91 -10.18 0.02
CA GLY A 17 -11.09 -11.37 0.16
C GLY A 17 -11.61 -12.31 1.25
N PRO A 18 -11.41 -13.64 1.10
CA PRO A 18 -11.90 -14.61 2.06
C PRO A 18 -11.28 -14.44 3.44
N TYR A 19 -11.81 -15.15 4.43
CA TYR A 19 -11.25 -15.16 5.77
C TYR A 19 -9.78 -15.60 5.75
N GLY A 20 -8.90 -14.85 6.41
CA GLY A 20 -7.46 -15.10 6.40
C GLY A 20 -6.73 -14.69 5.11
N HIS A 21 -7.44 -14.25 4.08
CA HIS A 21 -6.87 -13.84 2.78
C HIS A 21 -7.43 -12.48 2.33
N PRO A 22 -7.14 -11.39 3.08
CA PRO A 22 -7.59 -10.06 2.68
C PRO A 22 -6.94 -9.62 1.36
N LEU A 23 -7.73 -8.98 0.50
CA LEU A 23 -7.25 -8.54 -0.81
C LEU A 23 -6.40 -7.25 -0.73
N HIS A 24 -6.68 -6.39 0.26
CA HIS A 24 -6.00 -5.10 0.43
C HIS A 24 -4.46 -5.22 0.55
N PRO A 25 -3.89 -6.06 1.45
CA PRO A 25 -2.44 -6.19 1.56
C PRO A 25 -1.78 -6.74 0.29
N ALA A 26 -2.46 -7.64 -0.43
CA ALA A 26 -1.96 -8.16 -1.70
C ALA A 26 -1.88 -7.05 -2.77
N LEU A 27 -2.95 -6.26 -2.93
CA LEU A 27 -2.96 -5.14 -3.87
C LEU A 27 -1.97 -4.03 -3.51
N ALA A 28 -1.76 -3.78 -2.21
CA ALA A 28 -0.81 -2.77 -1.73
C ALA A 28 0.65 -3.07 -2.13
N THR A 29 1.01 -4.31 -2.49
CA THR A 29 2.35 -4.63 -2.98
C THR A 29 2.68 -3.98 -4.32
N VAL A 30 1.68 -3.80 -5.19
CA VAL A 30 1.84 -3.20 -6.53
C VAL A 30 2.30 -1.75 -6.47
N PRO A 31 1.61 -0.82 -5.77
CA PRO A 31 2.10 0.56 -5.66
C PRO A 31 3.44 0.66 -4.96
N ILE A 32 3.72 -0.16 -3.94
CA ILE A 32 5.02 -0.17 -3.25
C ILE A 32 6.15 -0.49 -4.25
N GLY A 33 6.00 -1.56 -5.03
CA GLY A 33 6.98 -1.95 -6.03
C GLY A 33 7.13 -0.90 -7.13
N ALA A 34 6.00 -0.42 -7.68
CA ALA A 34 5.98 0.53 -8.78
C ALA A 34 6.65 1.87 -8.40
N TRP A 35 6.30 2.43 -7.24
CA TRP A 35 6.85 3.70 -6.77
C TRP A 35 8.29 3.62 -6.27
N THR A 36 8.72 2.44 -5.77
CA THR A 36 10.13 2.20 -5.48
C THR A 36 10.94 2.17 -6.77
N ALA A 37 10.46 1.42 -7.79
CA ALA A 37 11.12 1.35 -9.09
C ALA A 37 11.11 2.71 -9.82
N SER A 38 10.04 3.50 -9.70
CA SER A 38 9.98 4.83 -10.30
C SER A 38 11.06 5.76 -9.73
N LEU A 39 11.29 5.73 -8.41
CA LEU A 39 12.36 6.52 -7.79
C LEU A 39 13.76 6.08 -8.25
N VAL A 40 13.97 4.78 -8.48
CA VAL A 40 15.23 4.28 -9.07
C VAL A 40 15.41 4.81 -10.49
N PHE A 41 14.34 4.82 -11.29
CA PHE A 41 14.39 5.37 -12.65
C PHE A 41 14.62 6.88 -12.65
N ASP A 42 14.02 7.60 -11.70
CA ASP A 42 14.23 9.03 -11.51
C ASP A 42 15.71 9.34 -11.26
N VAL A 43 16.35 8.62 -10.34
CA VAL A 43 17.79 8.78 -10.07
C VAL A 43 18.61 8.35 -11.28
N GLY A 44 18.29 7.23 -11.90
CA GLY A 44 18.99 6.74 -13.09
C GLY A 44 18.96 7.72 -14.26
N SER A 45 17.85 8.45 -14.44
CA SER A 45 17.71 9.50 -15.47
C SER A 45 18.74 10.63 -15.33
N ARG A 46 19.37 10.78 -14.17
CA ARG A 46 20.41 11.80 -13.90
C ARG A 46 21.82 11.29 -14.13
N LEU A 47 21.99 9.98 -14.35
CA LEU A 47 23.28 9.31 -14.43
C LEU A 47 23.64 8.85 -15.85
N VAL A 48 22.65 8.71 -16.73
CA VAL A 48 22.84 8.18 -18.09
C VAL A 48 22.83 9.30 -19.14
N HIS A 49 23.48 9.05 -20.28
CA HIS A 49 23.56 10.03 -21.38
C HIS A 49 22.24 10.22 -22.15
N ASP A 50 21.43 9.16 -22.31
CA ASP A 50 20.09 9.23 -22.91
C ASP A 50 19.04 8.78 -21.87
N PRO A 51 18.48 9.72 -21.09
CA PRO A 51 17.61 9.40 -19.96
C PRO A 51 16.14 9.18 -20.32
N SER A 52 15.76 9.44 -21.56
CA SER A 52 14.36 9.57 -21.98
C SER A 52 13.52 8.32 -21.70
N PHE A 53 14.11 7.13 -21.77
CA PHE A 53 13.42 5.86 -21.49
C PHE A 53 13.15 5.67 -19.99
N LEU A 54 14.07 6.11 -19.12
CA LEU A 54 13.90 6.04 -17.66
C LEU A 54 12.84 7.04 -17.19
N THR A 55 12.87 8.26 -17.71
CA THR A 55 11.86 9.28 -17.39
C THR A 55 10.45 8.82 -17.78
N ARG A 56 10.29 8.27 -19.00
CA ARG A 56 9.02 7.69 -19.46
C ARG A 56 8.61 6.47 -18.64
N GLY A 57 9.54 5.56 -18.35
CA GLY A 57 9.29 4.40 -17.50
C GLY A 57 8.82 4.80 -16.11
N SER A 58 9.45 5.82 -15.52
CA SER A 58 9.07 6.35 -14.20
C SER A 58 7.67 6.94 -14.21
N LEU A 59 7.31 7.72 -15.25
CA LEU A 59 5.97 8.26 -15.41
C LEU A 59 4.89 7.16 -15.42
N TRP A 60 5.12 6.08 -16.18
CA TRP A 60 4.20 4.93 -16.23
C TRP A 60 4.13 4.17 -14.90
N LEU A 61 5.27 3.96 -14.24
CA LEU A 61 5.31 3.30 -12.94
C LEU A 61 4.55 4.10 -11.87
N ILE A 62 4.67 5.44 -11.89
CA ILE A 62 3.87 6.29 -11.01
C ILE A 62 2.38 6.13 -11.29
N ALA A 63 1.96 6.17 -12.55
CA ALA A 63 0.56 6.01 -12.94
C ALA A 63 -0.01 4.65 -12.50
N ILE A 64 0.71 3.56 -12.79
CA ILE A 64 0.35 2.20 -12.36
C ILE A 64 0.19 2.14 -10.85
N GLY A 65 1.14 2.72 -10.10
CA GLY A 65 1.07 2.79 -8.65
C GLY A 65 -0.15 3.58 -8.16
N VAL A 66 -0.49 4.71 -8.77
CA VAL A 66 -1.69 5.50 -8.39
C VAL A 66 -2.97 4.67 -8.59
N PHE A 67 -3.16 4.06 -9.76
CA PHE A 67 -4.35 3.23 -10.01
C PHE A 67 -4.43 2.02 -9.06
N ALA A 68 -3.30 1.35 -8.82
CA ALA A 68 -3.25 0.22 -7.90
C ALA A 68 -3.48 0.64 -6.43
N ALA A 69 -2.98 1.81 -6.01
CA ALA A 69 -3.20 2.37 -4.68
C ALA A 69 -4.68 2.72 -4.45
N LEU A 70 -5.37 3.28 -5.46
CA LEU A 70 -6.81 3.55 -5.39
C LEU A 70 -7.61 2.25 -5.25
N ALA A 71 -7.28 1.22 -6.03
CA ALA A 71 -7.89 -0.10 -5.88
C ALA A 71 -7.64 -0.68 -4.48
N ALA A 72 -6.40 -0.64 -3.99
CA ALA A 72 -6.06 -1.09 -2.64
C ALA A 72 -6.81 -0.29 -1.56
N ALA A 73 -6.98 1.03 -1.73
CA ALA A 73 -7.69 1.89 -0.80
C ALA A 73 -9.17 1.51 -0.68
N MET A 74 -9.84 1.10 -1.77
CA MET A 74 -11.22 0.62 -1.73
C MET A 74 -11.37 -0.61 -0.81
N PHE A 75 -10.50 -1.60 -0.96
CA PHE A 75 -10.53 -2.80 -0.10
C PHE A 75 -10.05 -2.50 1.32
N GLY A 76 -9.07 -1.62 1.49
CA GLY A 76 -8.59 -1.19 2.80
C GLY A 76 -9.66 -0.43 3.59
N PHE A 77 -10.53 0.31 2.91
CA PHE A 77 -11.69 0.94 3.54
C PHE A 77 -12.70 -0.10 4.04
N LEU A 78 -12.94 -1.19 3.30
CA LEU A 78 -13.76 -2.30 3.79
C LEU A 78 -13.14 -2.96 5.03
N ASP A 79 -11.82 -3.13 5.06
CA ASP A 79 -11.10 -3.65 6.23
C ASP A 79 -11.15 -2.69 7.43
N LEU A 80 -11.25 -1.37 7.22
CA LEU A 80 -11.46 -0.39 8.29
C LEU A 80 -12.83 -0.57 8.96
N LEU A 81 -13.89 -0.85 8.19
CA LEU A 81 -15.26 -0.93 8.69
C LEU A 81 -15.49 -2.08 9.68
N VAL A 82 -14.62 -3.10 9.71
CA VAL A 82 -14.71 -4.20 10.69
C VAL A 82 -14.06 -3.88 12.03
N ILE A 83 -13.29 -2.80 12.09
CA ILE A 83 -12.58 -2.40 13.31
C ILE A 83 -13.52 -1.56 14.17
N ALA A 84 -13.77 -1.99 15.40
CA ALA A 84 -14.61 -1.25 16.33
C ALA A 84 -14.08 0.18 16.59
N ALA A 85 -14.95 1.17 16.43
CA ALA A 85 -14.64 2.57 16.67
C ALA A 85 -14.17 2.82 18.12
N GLY A 86 -13.37 3.86 18.31
CA GLY A 86 -12.79 4.23 19.62
C GLY A 86 -11.61 3.36 20.07
N THR A 87 -11.33 2.25 19.39
CA THR A 87 -10.18 1.40 19.72
C THR A 87 -8.84 2.00 19.25
N ARG A 88 -7.73 1.55 19.85
CA ARG A 88 -6.39 1.91 19.39
C ARG A 88 -6.13 1.46 17.95
N ALA A 89 -6.63 0.27 17.58
CA ALA A 89 -6.53 -0.25 16.21
C ALA A 89 -7.23 0.69 15.22
N PHE A 90 -8.45 1.15 15.55
CA PHE A 90 -9.20 2.07 14.69
C PHE A 90 -8.45 3.39 14.43
N ARG A 91 -7.89 4.01 15.48
CA ARG A 91 -7.10 5.25 15.33
C ARG A 91 -5.86 5.06 14.44
N ILE A 92 -5.17 3.92 14.59
CA ILE A 92 -4.01 3.59 13.75
C ILE A 92 -4.44 3.31 12.31
N ALA A 93 -5.57 2.64 12.09
CA ALA A 93 -6.14 2.40 10.77
C ALA A 93 -6.54 3.69 10.06
N LEU A 94 -7.15 4.65 10.76
CA LEU A 94 -7.43 5.98 10.21
C LEU A 94 -6.16 6.74 9.83
N LEU A 95 -5.14 6.74 10.70
CA LEU A 95 -3.85 7.39 10.39
C LEU A 95 -3.18 6.73 9.18
N HIS A 96 -3.13 5.39 9.13
CA HIS A 96 -2.60 4.64 8.00
C HIS A 96 -3.33 4.98 6.69
N MET A 97 -4.67 5.00 6.70
CA MET A 97 -5.48 5.38 5.55
C MET A 97 -5.17 6.82 5.09
N ALA A 98 -5.16 7.77 6.03
CA ALA A 98 -4.89 9.18 5.72
C ALA A 98 -3.49 9.38 5.10
N LEU A 99 -2.46 8.73 5.66
CA LEU A 99 -1.10 8.80 5.11
C LEU A 99 -1.03 8.21 3.70
N ASN A 100 -1.67 7.08 3.44
CA ASN A 100 -1.67 6.48 2.09
C ASN A 100 -2.45 7.30 1.07
N LEU A 101 -3.56 7.93 1.46
CA LEU A 101 -4.27 8.86 0.57
C LEU A 101 -3.42 10.09 0.27
N ALA A 102 -2.70 10.63 1.24
CA ALA A 102 -1.75 11.72 1.03
C ALA A 102 -0.59 11.33 0.10
N VAL A 103 -0.02 10.14 0.28
CA VAL A 103 1.02 9.58 -0.61
C VAL A 103 0.48 9.40 -2.03
N THR A 104 -0.72 8.83 -2.18
CA THR A 104 -1.36 8.62 -3.48
C THR A 104 -1.62 9.94 -4.19
N ALA A 105 -2.09 10.96 -3.46
CA ALA A 105 -2.28 12.31 -3.99
C ALA A 105 -0.94 12.96 -4.37
N GLY A 106 0.12 12.78 -3.57
CA GLY A 106 1.47 13.27 -3.87
C GLY A 106 2.05 12.65 -5.14
N TYR A 107 1.91 11.34 -5.33
CA TYR A 107 2.29 10.67 -6.58
C TYR A 107 1.41 11.08 -7.76
N GLY A 108 0.11 11.29 -7.56
CA GLY A 108 -0.78 11.83 -8.60
C GLY A 108 -0.40 13.25 -9.02
N ALA A 109 -0.06 14.12 -8.07
CA ALA A 109 0.44 15.47 -8.34
C ALA A 109 1.81 15.43 -9.03
N GLY A 110 2.71 14.54 -8.59
CA GLY A 110 4.01 14.33 -9.23
C GLY A 110 3.88 13.80 -10.66
N TRP A 111 2.92 12.90 -10.91
CA TRP A 111 2.59 12.45 -12.26
C TRP A 111 2.09 13.60 -13.13
N ALA A 112 1.14 14.39 -12.64
CA ALA A 112 0.60 15.54 -13.36
C ALA A 112 1.68 16.59 -13.66
N TRP A 113 2.55 16.89 -12.70
CA TRP A 113 3.71 17.78 -12.90
C TRP A 113 4.56 17.29 -14.08
N ARG A 114 4.91 16.00 -14.10
CA ARG A 114 5.72 15.43 -15.19
C ARG A 114 4.97 15.38 -16.53
N ALA A 115 3.70 14.97 -16.53
CA ALA A 115 2.90 14.80 -17.73
C ALA A 115 2.57 16.13 -18.44
N LEU A 116 2.54 17.23 -17.69
CA LEU A 116 2.32 18.59 -18.23
C LEU A 116 3.61 19.28 -18.65
N SER A 117 4.77 18.64 -18.51
CA SER A 117 6.06 19.16 -18.97
C SER A 117 6.30 18.72 -20.42
N ASP A 118 6.61 19.65 -21.32
CA ASP A 118 6.76 19.37 -22.76
C ASP A 118 8.02 18.55 -23.13
N HIS A 119 8.91 18.26 -22.16
CA HIS A 119 10.20 17.61 -22.39
C HIS A 119 10.39 16.40 -21.48
N TYR A 120 10.73 15.24 -22.08
CA TYR A 120 11.06 13.98 -21.38
C TYR A 120 12.57 13.82 -21.18
N ASP A 121 13.24 14.89 -20.77
CA ASP A 121 14.66 14.86 -20.41
C ASP A 121 14.84 14.19 -19.03
N GLN A 122 15.95 14.46 -18.35
CA GLN A 122 16.18 13.98 -16.99
C GLN A 122 15.13 14.51 -16.00
N VAL A 123 14.79 13.70 -15.00
CA VAL A 123 13.79 14.07 -13.98
C VAL A 123 14.32 15.21 -13.09
N GLU A 124 13.50 16.24 -12.89
CA GLU A 124 13.90 17.43 -12.13
C GLU A 124 14.09 17.11 -10.64
N GLY A 125 15.06 17.77 -9.99
CA GLY A 125 15.38 17.51 -8.58
C GLY A 125 14.17 17.66 -7.63
N GLY A 126 13.27 18.61 -7.90
CA GLY A 126 12.03 18.77 -7.12
C GLY A 126 11.07 17.59 -7.27
N GLN A 127 10.96 17.01 -8.47
CA GLN A 127 10.15 15.84 -8.74
C GLN A 127 10.73 14.59 -8.05
N ILE A 128 12.06 14.44 -8.02
CA ILE A 128 12.74 13.35 -7.28
C ILE A 128 12.51 13.50 -5.78
N LEU A 129 12.66 14.71 -5.23
CA LEU A 129 12.47 14.99 -3.81
C LEU A 129 11.03 14.67 -3.37
N LEU A 130 10.03 15.07 -4.17
CA LEU A 130 8.63 14.73 -3.90
C LEU A 130 8.42 13.22 -3.84
N SER A 131 8.90 12.46 -4.84
CA SER A 131 8.79 11.01 -4.86
C SER A 131 9.50 10.36 -3.66
N ALA A 132 10.69 10.84 -3.30
CA ALA A 132 11.43 10.33 -2.14
C ALA A 132 10.68 10.58 -0.81
N VAL A 133 10.13 11.78 -0.61
CA VAL A 133 9.32 12.11 0.58
C VAL A 133 8.07 11.24 0.64
N CYS A 134 7.35 11.09 -0.47
CA CYS A 134 6.20 10.20 -0.56
C CYS A 134 6.58 8.74 -0.20
N LEU A 135 7.73 8.24 -0.67
CA LEU A 135 8.18 6.88 -0.38
C LEU A 135 8.56 6.69 1.10
N VAL A 136 9.16 7.71 1.74
CA VAL A 136 9.43 7.69 3.19
C VAL A 136 8.13 7.63 3.99
N VAL A 137 7.15 8.49 3.64
CA VAL A 137 5.83 8.48 4.28
C VAL A 137 5.11 7.15 4.06
N LEU A 138 5.22 6.57 2.86
CA LEU A 138 4.72 5.23 2.55
C LEU A 138 5.35 4.17 3.46
N GLY A 139 6.66 4.23 3.69
CA GLY A 139 7.36 3.33 4.62
C GLY A 139 6.86 3.45 6.05
N CYS A 140 6.69 4.69 6.55
CA CYS A 140 6.07 4.94 7.86
C CYS A 140 4.64 4.38 7.94
N SER A 141 3.84 4.59 6.89
CA SER A 141 2.49 4.04 6.80
C SER A 141 2.49 2.51 6.75
N GLY A 142 3.43 1.90 6.02
CA GLY A 142 3.62 0.45 5.93
C GLY A 142 3.89 -0.19 7.30
N TYR A 143 4.69 0.47 8.16
CA TYR A 143 4.86 0.04 9.55
C TYR A 143 3.54 0.03 10.34
N LEU A 144 2.68 1.05 10.16
CA LEU A 144 1.36 1.07 10.79
C LEU A 144 0.46 -0.05 10.27
N GLY A 145 0.47 -0.32 8.97
CA GLY A 145 -0.23 -1.44 8.34
C GLY A 145 0.24 -2.80 8.90
N GLY A 146 1.55 -2.99 9.01
CA GLY A 146 2.14 -4.17 9.62
C GLY A 146 1.72 -4.34 11.09
N ARG A 147 1.62 -3.24 11.86
CA ARG A 147 1.07 -3.31 13.22
C ARG A 147 -0.41 -3.73 13.25
N LEU A 148 -1.23 -3.25 12.32
CA LEU A 148 -2.64 -3.65 12.24
C LEU A 148 -2.77 -5.15 11.96
N ALA A 149 -2.04 -5.65 10.97
CA ALA A 149 -2.09 -7.06 10.59
C ALA A 149 -1.41 -7.97 11.63
N PHE A 150 -0.14 -7.75 11.92
CA PHE A 150 0.68 -8.70 12.67
C PHE A 150 0.61 -8.52 14.20
N ARG A 151 0.25 -7.32 14.68
CA ARG A 151 0.16 -7.06 16.13
C ARG A 151 -1.26 -7.01 16.65
N TYR A 152 -2.22 -6.54 15.84
CA TYR A 152 -3.64 -6.48 16.23
C TYR A 152 -4.50 -7.53 15.53
N GLY A 153 -3.95 -8.29 14.59
CA GLY A 153 -4.65 -9.39 13.94
C GLY A 153 -5.80 -8.97 13.03
N VAL A 154 -5.82 -7.71 12.55
CA VAL A 154 -6.89 -7.22 11.66
C VAL A 154 -6.87 -8.03 10.37
N ARG A 155 -8.00 -8.67 10.05
CA ARG A 155 -8.20 -9.54 8.88
C ARG A 155 -7.25 -10.74 8.76
N VAL A 156 -6.52 -11.05 9.83
CA VAL A 156 -5.70 -12.27 9.96
C VAL A 156 -6.54 -13.35 10.63
N ALA A 157 -6.41 -14.60 10.16
CA ALA A 157 -7.14 -15.73 10.73
C ALA A 157 -6.91 -15.83 12.25
N ASP A 158 -7.90 -16.35 12.98
CA ASP A 158 -7.74 -16.65 14.40
C ASP A 158 -6.74 -17.79 14.63
N GLU A 159 -6.29 -17.89 15.88
CA GLU A 159 -5.24 -18.81 16.31
C GLU A 159 -5.69 -20.27 16.15
N THR A 160 -6.99 -20.56 16.29
CA THR A 160 -7.54 -21.90 16.07
C THR A 160 -7.39 -22.32 14.60
N ALA A 161 -7.74 -21.44 13.66
CA ALA A 161 -7.54 -21.69 12.23
C ALA A 161 -6.06 -21.79 11.86
N GLN A 162 -5.20 -20.94 12.45
CA GLN A 162 -3.76 -21.00 12.22
C GLN A 162 -3.13 -22.31 12.73
N ALA A 163 -3.65 -22.87 13.82
CA ALA A 163 -3.15 -24.12 14.40
C ALA A 163 -3.22 -25.30 13.42
N GLU A 164 -4.15 -25.29 12.46
CA GLU A 164 -4.25 -26.31 11.41
C GLU A 164 -2.92 -26.51 10.68
N GLY A 165 -2.21 -25.41 10.38
CA GLY A 165 -0.91 -25.44 9.68
C GLY A 165 0.25 -26.03 10.50
N PHE A 166 0.06 -26.26 11.81
CA PHE A 166 1.07 -26.82 12.71
C PHE A 166 0.68 -28.20 13.26
N THR A 167 -0.44 -28.77 12.80
CA THR A 167 -0.82 -30.14 13.17
C THR A 167 0.08 -31.14 12.45
N VAL A 168 0.78 -32.00 13.21
CA VAL A 168 1.65 -33.03 12.63
C VAL A 168 0.77 -34.18 12.13
N THR A 169 0.60 -34.30 10.82
CA THR A 169 -0.04 -35.47 10.23
C THR A 169 0.91 -36.67 10.39
N LYS A 170 0.63 -37.57 11.35
CA LYS A 170 1.30 -38.88 11.38
C LYS A 170 0.93 -39.61 10.09
N ARG A 171 1.85 -39.70 9.14
CA ARG A 171 1.76 -40.66 8.04
C ARG A 171 1.92 -42.05 8.67
N LEU A 172 0.87 -42.86 8.61
CA LEU A 172 0.93 -44.31 8.83
C LEU A 172 1.58 -44.98 7.62
#